data_AF-A0A257KC86-F1
#
_entry.id   AF-A0A257KC86-F1
#
_cell.length_a   1.000
_cell.length_b   1.000
_cell.length_c   1.000
_cell.angle_alpha   90.00
_cell.angle_beta   90.00
_cell.angle_gamma   90.00
#
_symmetry.space_group_name_H-M   'P 1'
#
loop_
_entity.id
_entity.type
_entity.pdbx_description
1 polymer ?
#
loop_
_entity_poly.entity_id
_entity_poly.type
_entity_poly.pdbx_seq_one_letter_code
_entity_poly.pdbx_strand_id
1 'polypeptide(L)'
;GRPFFAVGTALGLKAWSGSMFEYLMPSLVLDEPIGSVLHQATRSAVQAQQDEAVPRGTPWGISESAIAGQDHTLAYQYGPQGVARLALRRTPIDERVVAPYASAMALVVAPAAAVDNLLALQALGARRALGFIEAIDYTPQRQVAGSSQVMVHSFMAHHQGMALVAAADVLTDGRPRRWAMADPVLRATAVLLHERAPREVPLLTDPPRLPTPRRTRGARLVAEIDPLHDALEASQLLGNGRHAVLLRSHGGGHSQWDGLGLSRAQDDLPRSDQGHWFYLQRRVGGPWASLSARPAPDPAARYTARMQADRVVLGADWPDLRCRTTVWVSPEDDCELREVTLCNTGAHPQTLWLASCAEITLAPLRAAEAHPAFSNLFVQAHWREREHALYLRRQPRLPDELPVHAVHFLASSDGAPVDVQACADRAAWLGRYGSPARPLGEAADTSRRLAAGQALADGATAGPTGNTAGNTVGSTSGSTPASA
;
A
#
# COMPACT_ATOMS: atom_id res chain seq x y z
N GLY A 1 -28.41 -4.53 12.26
CA GLY A 1 -29.19 -4.05 11.10
C GLY A 1 -28.83 -2.61 10.79
N ARG A 2 -29.21 -2.11 9.61
CA ARG A 2 -29.05 -0.68 9.25
C ARG A 2 -29.94 0.17 10.15
N PRO A 3 -29.48 1.31 10.71
CA PRO A 3 -30.30 2.13 11.58
C PRO A 3 -31.34 2.92 10.77
N PHE A 4 -32.57 2.94 11.30
CA PHE A 4 -33.66 3.74 10.78
C PHE A 4 -33.57 5.20 11.25
N PHE A 5 -34.19 6.11 10.51
CA PHE A 5 -34.34 7.51 10.90
C PHE A 5 -35.64 8.10 10.35
N ALA A 6 -36.11 9.20 10.95
CA ALA A 6 -37.24 9.97 10.45
C ALA A 6 -36.79 11.28 9.78
N VAL A 7 -37.41 11.63 8.65
CA VAL A 7 -37.34 12.95 8.00
C VAL A 7 -38.77 13.48 7.88
N GLY A 8 -39.16 14.37 8.79
CA GLY A 8 -40.57 14.75 8.93
C GLY A 8 -41.42 13.54 9.28
N THR A 9 -42.41 13.22 8.44
CA THR A 9 -43.27 12.04 8.59
C THR A 9 -42.78 10.80 7.85
N ALA A 10 -41.66 10.91 7.11
CA ALA A 10 -41.14 9.83 6.28
C ALA A 10 -40.05 9.02 6.99
N LEU A 11 -40.09 7.70 6.84
CA LEU A 11 -39.09 6.77 7.37
C LEU A 11 -37.97 6.53 6.34
N GLY A 12 -36.72 6.72 6.75
CA GLY A 12 -35.54 6.34 5.99
C GLY A 12 -34.68 5.28 6.68
N LEU A 13 -33.75 4.71 5.91
CA LEU A 13 -32.79 3.70 6.35
C LEU A 13 -31.37 4.17 6.01
N LYS A 14 -30.43 4.22 6.96
CA LYS A 14 -29.04 4.63 6.66
C LYS A 14 -28.35 3.60 5.77
N ALA A 15 -27.65 4.01 4.72
CA ALA A 15 -26.80 3.19 3.86
C ALA A 15 -25.34 3.26 4.30
N TRP A 16 -24.47 2.34 3.85
CA TRP A 16 -23.04 2.41 4.16
C TRP A 16 -22.45 3.71 3.61
N SER A 17 -22.63 3.97 2.32
CA SER A 17 -22.12 5.15 1.63
C SER A 17 -23.15 6.25 1.40
N GLY A 18 -24.46 5.94 1.54
CA GLY A 18 -25.53 6.87 1.14
C GLY A 18 -25.77 6.92 -0.37
N SER A 19 -25.20 5.98 -1.12
CA SER A 19 -25.36 5.83 -2.58
C SER A 19 -26.80 5.47 -2.94
N MET A 20 -27.32 6.05 -4.03
CA MET A 20 -28.66 5.69 -4.55
C MET A 20 -28.77 4.20 -4.90
N PHE A 21 -27.71 3.59 -5.43
CA PHE A 21 -27.67 2.17 -5.77
C PHE A 21 -27.98 1.26 -4.57
N GLU A 22 -27.50 1.59 -3.37
CA GLU A 22 -27.77 0.80 -2.14
C GLU A 22 -29.25 0.76 -1.74
N TYR A 23 -30.07 1.65 -2.32
CA TYR A 23 -31.51 1.70 -2.11
C TYR A 23 -32.27 1.11 -3.29
N LEU A 24 -31.93 1.51 -4.52
CA LEU A 24 -32.80 1.26 -5.68
C LEU A 24 -32.45 0.02 -6.48
N MET A 25 -31.19 -0.47 -6.43
CA MET A 25 -30.83 -1.67 -7.19
C MET A 25 -31.70 -2.88 -6.81
N PRO A 26 -31.94 -3.17 -5.51
CA PRO A 26 -32.84 -4.26 -5.14
C PRO A 26 -34.25 -4.09 -5.71
N SER A 27 -34.80 -2.87 -5.69
CA SER A 27 -36.15 -2.57 -6.19
C SER A 27 -36.31 -2.71 -7.71
N LEU A 28 -35.22 -2.86 -8.46
CA LEU A 28 -35.28 -3.20 -9.88
C LEU A 28 -35.78 -4.63 -10.13
N VAL A 29 -35.61 -5.52 -9.15
CA VAL A 29 -35.90 -6.96 -9.29
C VAL A 29 -36.77 -7.52 -8.15
N LEU A 30 -36.83 -6.87 -6.99
CA LEU A 30 -37.66 -7.30 -5.87
C LEU A 30 -38.99 -6.53 -5.83
N ASP A 31 -40.09 -7.26 -5.64
CA ASP A 31 -41.41 -6.66 -5.46
C ASP A 31 -41.62 -6.24 -4.01
N GLU A 32 -41.29 -4.98 -3.72
CA GLU A 32 -41.45 -4.35 -2.41
C GLU A 32 -42.89 -3.84 -2.23
N PRO A 33 -43.68 -4.43 -1.32
CA PRO A 33 -45.07 -4.04 -1.11
C PRO A 33 -45.20 -2.58 -0.69
N ILE A 34 -46.23 -1.91 -1.20
CA ILE A 34 -46.58 -0.54 -0.80
C ILE A 34 -46.79 -0.50 0.72
N GLY A 35 -46.16 0.47 1.37
CA GLY A 35 -46.22 0.66 2.82
C GLY A 35 -45.22 -0.19 3.63
N SER A 36 -44.48 -1.09 2.99
CA SER A 36 -43.34 -1.77 3.62
C SER A 36 -42.24 -0.78 4.01
N VAL A 37 -41.35 -1.23 4.88
CA VAL A 37 -40.21 -0.48 5.36
C VAL A 37 -39.23 -0.12 4.23
N LEU A 38 -39.00 -1.04 3.30
CA LEU A 38 -38.12 -0.83 2.14
C LEU A 38 -38.75 0.17 1.16
N HIS A 39 -40.05 0.02 0.88
CA HIS A 39 -40.79 0.94 0.04
C HIS A 39 -40.74 2.39 0.57
N GLN A 40 -40.82 2.58 1.89
CA GLN A 40 -40.67 3.92 2.49
C GLN A 40 -39.22 4.41 2.40
N ALA A 41 -38.25 3.55 2.71
CA ALA A 41 -36.84 3.91 2.70
C ALA A 41 -36.32 4.32 1.32
N THR A 42 -36.74 3.65 0.24
CA THR A 42 -36.35 3.99 -1.13
C THR A 42 -36.93 5.35 -1.56
N ARG A 43 -38.19 5.63 -1.23
CA ARG A 43 -38.81 6.95 -1.43
C ARG A 43 -38.08 8.06 -0.67
N SER A 44 -37.77 7.84 0.61
CA SER A 44 -37.02 8.80 1.41
C SER A 44 -35.60 9.03 0.90
N ALA A 45 -34.94 8.01 0.33
CA ALA A 45 -33.62 8.15 -0.29
C ALA A 45 -33.67 9.02 -1.55
N VAL A 46 -34.67 8.82 -2.42
CA VAL A 46 -34.87 9.66 -3.62
C VAL A 46 -35.17 11.11 -3.23
N GLN A 47 -36.04 11.33 -2.23
CA GLN A 47 -36.32 12.68 -1.73
C GLN A 47 -35.04 13.34 -1.18
N ALA A 48 -34.24 12.62 -0.41
CA ALA A 48 -32.98 13.14 0.13
C ALA A 48 -31.99 13.57 -0.95
N GLN A 49 -31.97 12.86 -2.08
CA GLN A 49 -31.14 13.18 -3.23
C GLN A 49 -31.62 14.46 -3.93
N GLN A 50 -32.93 14.66 -4.03
CA GLN A 50 -33.53 15.88 -4.55
C GLN A 50 -33.22 17.07 -3.63
N ASP A 51 -33.45 16.93 -2.32
CA ASP A 51 -33.19 17.96 -1.31
C ASP A 51 -31.71 18.41 -1.32
N GLU A 52 -30.77 17.46 -1.45
CA GLU A 52 -29.32 17.74 -1.50
C GLU A 52 -28.93 18.55 -2.75
N ALA A 53 -29.70 18.42 -3.83
CA ALA A 53 -29.41 19.04 -5.12
C ALA A 53 -29.94 20.48 -5.24
N VAL A 54 -31.09 20.77 -4.62
CA VAL A 54 -31.76 22.08 -4.63
C VAL A 54 -30.85 23.26 -4.25
N PRO A 55 -30.18 23.29 -3.07
CA PRO A 55 -29.37 24.44 -2.66
C PRO A 55 -28.13 24.64 -3.53
N ARG A 56 -27.75 23.64 -4.33
CA ARG A 56 -26.57 23.65 -5.19
C ARG A 56 -26.89 23.97 -6.65
N GLY A 57 -28.16 24.04 -7.03
CA GLY A 57 -28.58 24.33 -8.40
C GLY A 57 -28.08 23.29 -9.42
N THR A 58 -28.06 22.02 -9.04
CA THR A 58 -27.51 20.91 -9.85
C THR A 58 -28.52 19.77 -9.98
N PRO A 59 -28.40 18.87 -10.97
CA PRO A 59 -29.20 17.65 -11.02
C PRO A 59 -28.88 16.70 -9.85
N TRP A 60 -29.78 15.77 -9.52
CA TRP A 60 -29.58 14.74 -8.49
C TRP A 60 -29.26 13.37 -9.08
N GLY A 61 -28.81 12.42 -8.25
CA GLY A 61 -28.39 11.08 -8.70
C GLY A 61 -26.99 10.69 -8.21
N ILE A 62 -26.67 10.99 -6.96
CA ILE A 62 -25.38 10.64 -6.37
C ILE A 62 -25.39 9.14 -6.06
N SER A 63 -24.47 8.41 -6.69
CA SER A 63 -24.33 6.96 -6.54
C SER A 63 -22.91 6.57 -6.89
N GLU A 64 -22.52 5.34 -6.53
CA GLU A 64 -21.25 4.74 -6.92
C GLU A 64 -21.02 4.87 -8.44
N SER A 65 -19.90 5.45 -8.83
CA SER A 65 -19.61 5.82 -10.21
C SER A 65 -18.13 6.16 -10.41
N ALA A 66 -17.73 6.29 -11.67
CA ALA A 66 -16.44 6.87 -12.01
C ALA A 66 -16.41 8.39 -11.74
N ILE A 67 -15.25 8.89 -11.34
CA ILE A 67 -15.00 10.30 -11.00
C ILE A 67 -14.02 10.93 -11.99
N ALA A 68 -13.91 12.26 -11.97
CA ALA A 68 -12.97 12.99 -12.84
C ALA A 68 -11.49 12.85 -12.41
N GLY A 69 -11.19 12.07 -11.38
CA GLY A 69 -9.83 11.67 -11.05
C GLY A 69 -9.34 10.60 -12.03
N GLN A 70 -8.12 10.76 -12.55
CA GLN A 70 -7.50 9.78 -13.45
C GLN A 70 -6.25 9.20 -12.79
N ASP A 71 -5.97 7.93 -13.07
CA ASP A 71 -4.68 7.33 -12.74
C ASP A 71 -3.62 7.62 -13.83
N HIS A 72 -2.42 7.04 -13.67
CA HIS A 72 -1.31 7.20 -14.61
C HIS A 72 -1.60 6.64 -16.02
N THR A 73 -2.64 5.80 -16.17
CA THR A 73 -3.11 5.27 -17.47
C THR A 73 -4.18 6.15 -18.12
N LEU A 74 -4.53 7.28 -17.49
CA LEU A 74 -5.64 8.16 -17.87
C LEU A 74 -7.04 7.51 -17.69
N ALA A 75 -7.11 6.36 -17.02
CA ALA A 75 -8.38 5.73 -16.67
C ALA A 75 -9.06 6.52 -15.54
N TYR A 76 -10.36 6.77 -15.69
CA TYR A 76 -11.15 7.37 -14.63
C TYR A 76 -11.18 6.44 -13.41
N GLN A 77 -10.93 7.00 -12.24
CA GLN A 77 -11.04 6.30 -10.97
C GLN A 77 -12.50 6.01 -10.67
N TYR A 78 -12.75 4.88 -10.04
CA TYR A 78 -14.10 4.44 -9.67
C TYR A 78 -14.21 4.35 -8.15
N GLY A 79 -15.34 4.78 -7.62
CA GLY A 79 -15.52 4.76 -6.18
C GLY A 79 -16.95 4.94 -5.71
N PRO A 80 -17.15 4.76 -4.40
CA PRO A 80 -18.45 4.99 -3.76
C PRO A 80 -18.72 6.48 -3.56
N GLN A 81 -19.86 6.96 -4.04
CA GLN A 81 -20.40 8.29 -3.73
C GLN A 81 -21.81 8.18 -3.18
N GLY A 82 -22.18 9.10 -2.29
CA GLY A 82 -23.49 9.08 -1.69
C GLY A 82 -23.81 10.36 -0.94
N VAL A 83 -25.08 10.51 -0.59
CA VAL A 83 -25.56 11.64 0.19
C VAL A 83 -25.13 11.47 1.64
N ALA A 84 -24.34 12.42 2.17
CA ALA A 84 -23.74 12.32 3.50
C ALA A 84 -24.79 12.12 4.62
N ARG A 85 -25.96 12.78 4.52
CA ARG A 85 -27.07 12.56 5.48
C ARG A 85 -27.61 11.13 5.47
N LEU A 86 -27.46 10.38 4.37
CA LEU A 86 -27.89 8.98 4.27
C LEU A 86 -26.81 7.97 4.68
N ALA A 87 -25.55 8.40 4.80
CA ALA A 87 -24.41 7.51 5.02
C ALA A 87 -24.18 7.15 6.50
N LEU A 88 -23.64 5.95 6.73
CA LEU A 88 -23.04 5.49 7.98
C LEU A 88 -21.56 5.85 8.04
N ARG A 89 -20.86 5.65 6.92
CA ARG A 89 -19.46 6.08 6.81
C ARG A 89 -19.38 7.60 6.77
N ARG A 90 -18.22 8.13 7.15
CA ARG A 90 -17.91 9.54 6.94
C ARG A 90 -17.75 9.79 5.43
N THR A 91 -18.73 10.47 4.84
CA THR A 91 -18.72 10.85 3.43
C THR A 91 -18.43 12.35 3.32
N PRO A 92 -17.44 12.79 2.52
CA PRO A 92 -17.15 14.20 2.35
C PRO A 92 -18.34 14.96 1.77
N ILE A 93 -18.65 16.15 2.30
CA ILE A 93 -19.81 16.97 1.90
C ILE A 93 -19.51 17.80 0.64
N ASP A 94 -18.23 17.97 0.33
CA ASP A 94 -17.69 18.67 -0.84
C ASP A 94 -17.43 17.74 -2.04
N GLU A 95 -17.45 16.42 -1.82
CA GLU A 95 -17.43 15.47 -2.92
C GLU A 95 -18.82 15.28 -3.50
N ARG A 96 -18.98 15.61 -4.79
CA ARG A 96 -20.28 15.60 -5.45
C ARG A 96 -20.14 15.14 -6.88
N VAL A 97 -20.58 13.91 -7.10
CA VAL A 97 -20.56 13.26 -8.40
C VAL A 97 -21.97 12.77 -8.69
N VAL A 98 -22.53 13.19 -9.82
CA VAL A 98 -23.90 12.83 -10.22
C VAL A 98 -23.82 11.83 -11.35
N ALA A 99 -24.38 10.64 -11.12
CA ALA A 99 -24.40 9.55 -12.05
C ALA A 99 -25.79 9.42 -12.69
N PRO A 100 -25.95 9.65 -14.01
CA PRO A 100 -27.27 9.60 -14.66
C PRO A 100 -28.03 8.28 -14.48
N TYR A 101 -27.32 7.14 -14.38
CA TYR A 101 -27.96 5.85 -14.16
C TYR A 101 -28.71 5.79 -12.82
N ALA A 102 -28.24 6.52 -11.81
CA ALA A 102 -28.89 6.60 -10.51
C ALA A 102 -30.24 7.34 -10.59
N SER A 103 -30.29 8.40 -11.40
CA SER A 103 -31.55 9.07 -11.73
C SER A 103 -32.48 8.16 -12.53
N ALA A 104 -31.94 7.36 -13.44
CA ALA A 104 -32.72 6.38 -14.20
C ALA A 104 -33.30 5.27 -13.31
N MET A 105 -32.55 4.75 -12.33
CA MET A 105 -33.10 3.78 -11.37
C MET A 105 -34.30 4.35 -10.59
N ALA A 106 -34.30 5.64 -10.30
CA ALA A 106 -35.42 6.29 -9.60
C ALA A 106 -36.73 6.33 -10.39
N LEU A 107 -36.74 5.91 -11.67
CA LEU A 107 -37.97 5.71 -12.43
C LEU A 107 -38.96 4.77 -11.71
N VAL A 108 -38.47 3.74 -11.01
CA VAL A 108 -39.34 2.76 -10.32
C VAL A 108 -39.99 3.32 -9.05
N VAL A 109 -39.58 4.51 -8.60
CA VAL A 109 -40.04 5.14 -7.35
C VAL A 109 -40.72 6.50 -7.58
N ALA A 110 -40.14 7.33 -8.45
CA ALA A 110 -40.61 8.67 -8.77
C ALA A 110 -40.45 8.96 -10.27
N PRO A 111 -41.28 8.33 -11.14
CA PRO A 111 -41.10 8.37 -12.59
C PRO A 111 -41.01 9.78 -13.17
N ALA A 112 -41.94 10.67 -12.81
CA ALA A 112 -41.98 12.04 -13.33
C ALA A 112 -40.71 12.83 -12.98
N ALA A 113 -40.35 12.85 -11.69
CA ALA A 113 -39.16 13.55 -11.22
C ALA A 113 -37.86 12.98 -11.81
N ALA A 114 -37.79 11.66 -12.00
CA ALA A 114 -36.64 11.00 -12.64
C ALA A 114 -36.51 11.42 -14.11
N VAL A 115 -37.62 11.47 -14.86
CA VAL A 115 -37.64 11.94 -16.25
C VAL A 115 -37.19 13.40 -16.36
N ASP A 116 -37.74 14.29 -15.53
CA ASP A 116 -37.37 15.71 -15.53
C ASP A 116 -35.86 15.89 -15.26
N ASN A 117 -35.31 15.13 -14.31
CA ASN A 117 -33.90 15.18 -13.98
C ASN A 117 -33.00 14.59 -15.08
N LEU A 118 -33.43 13.51 -15.76
CA LEU A 118 -32.72 12.95 -16.91
C LEU A 118 -32.70 13.91 -18.09
N LEU A 119 -33.79 14.66 -18.33
CA LEU A 119 -33.84 15.72 -19.33
C LEU A 119 -32.89 16.87 -18.97
N ALA A 120 -32.82 17.26 -17.69
CA ALA A 120 -31.86 18.25 -17.22
C ALA A 120 -30.39 17.79 -17.42
N LEU A 121 -30.09 16.53 -17.10
CA LEU A 121 -28.78 15.92 -17.35
C LEU A 121 -28.45 15.89 -18.85
N GLN A 122 -29.43 15.58 -19.71
CA GLN A 122 -29.26 15.62 -21.16
C GLN A 122 -28.96 17.04 -21.65
N ALA A 123 -29.66 18.06 -21.13
CA ALA A 123 -29.43 19.46 -21.48
C ALA A 123 -28.02 19.95 -21.10
N LEU A 124 -27.42 19.37 -20.05
CA LEU A 124 -26.03 19.59 -19.66
C LEU A 124 -25.01 18.86 -20.56
N GLY A 125 -25.45 18.03 -21.50
CA GLY A 125 -24.58 17.27 -22.40
C GLY A 125 -24.17 15.89 -21.88
N ALA A 126 -24.79 15.40 -20.79
CA ALA A 126 -24.48 14.09 -20.22
C ALA A 126 -24.93 12.90 -21.08
N ARG A 127 -25.72 13.12 -22.14
CA ARG A 127 -26.10 12.08 -23.10
C ARG A 127 -25.25 12.19 -24.36
N ARG A 128 -24.64 11.08 -24.76
CA ARG A 128 -23.76 10.94 -25.93
C ARG A 128 -24.24 9.77 -26.81
N ALA A 129 -23.45 9.40 -27.81
CA ALA A 129 -23.79 8.37 -28.78
C ALA A 129 -24.13 7.00 -28.14
N LEU A 130 -23.48 6.65 -27.02
CA LEU A 130 -23.68 5.38 -26.32
C LEU A 130 -24.67 5.47 -25.15
N GLY A 131 -25.47 6.54 -25.07
CA GLY A 131 -26.40 6.78 -23.96
C GLY A 131 -25.88 7.81 -22.98
N PHE A 132 -26.34 7.76 -21.73
CA PHE A 132 -25.81 8.64 -20.70
C PHE A 132 -24.39 8.24 -20.31
N ILE A 133 -23.53 9.24 -20.13
CA ILE A 133 -22.18 9.05 -19.59
C ILE A 133 -22.26 8.58 -18.14
N GLU A 134 -21.13 8.11 -17.65
CA GLU A 134 -20.97 7.58 -16.31
C GLU A 134 -21.31 8.59 -15.22
N ALA A 135 -20.75 9.80 -15.30
CA ALA A 135 -21.01 10.83 -14.30
C ALA A 135 -20.70 12.27 -14.76
N ILE A 136 -21.23 13.23 -13.99
CA ILE A 136 -20.80 14.62 -13.96
C ILE A 136 -20.19 14.90 -12.58
N ASP A 137 -18.92 15.29 -12.55
CA ASP A 137 -18.17 15.56 -11.33
C ASP A 137 -18.13 17.06 -11.01
N TYR A 138 -18.74 17.45 -9.90
CA TYR A 138 -18.84 18.82 -9.40
C TYR A 138 -17.82 19.12 -8.28
N THR A 139 -16.91 18.19 -7.98
CA THR A 139 -16.00 18.36 -6.84
C THR A 139 -14.96 19.46 -7.11
N PRO A 140 -14.89 20.52 -6.29
CA PRO A 140 -14.03 21.69 -6.54
C PRO A 140 -12.55 21.35 -6.77
N GLN A 141 -12.04 20.37 -6.02
CA GLN A 141 -10.64 19.94 -6.06
C GLN A 141 -10.27 19.20 -7.37
N ARG A 142 -11.27 18.73 -8.12
CA ARG A 142 -11.09 18.01 -9.39
C ARG A 142 -11.38 18.88 -10.62
N GLN A 143 -11.69 20.16 -10.41
CA GLN A 143 -11.98 21.06 -11.52
C GLN A 143 -10.70 21.56 -12.19
N VAL A 144 -10.68 21.51 -13.52
CA VAL A 144 -9.63 22.13 -14.34
C VAL A 144 -9.91 23.62 -14.48
N ALA A 145 -8.85 24.45 -14.43
CA ALA A 145 -8.91 25.91 -14.35
C ALA A 145 -10.06 26.55 -15.17
N GLY A 146 -11.09 27.00 -14.46
CA GLY A 146 -12.24 27.73 -15.01
C GLY A 146 -13.53 26.91 -15.21
N SER A 147 -13.48 25.58 -15.10
CA SER A 147 -14.69 24.75 -15.19
C SER A 147 -15.40 24.62 -13.84
N SER A 148 -16.74 24.60 -13.87
CA SER A 148 -17.59 24.32 -12.69
C SER A 148 -17.97 22.84 -12.55
N GLN A 149 -17.72 22.04 -13.59
CA GLN A 149 -18.01 20.60 -13.64
C GLN A 149 -17.10 19.90 -14.66
N VAL A 150 -16.85 18.60 -14.47
CA VAL A 150 -16.14 17.75 -15.44
C VAL A 150 -17.03 16.58 -15.85
N MET A 151 -17.12 16.34 -17.17
CA MET A 151 -17.84 15.19 -17.72
C MET A 151 -16.95 13.95 -17.70
N VAL A 152 -17.44 12.86 -17.11
CA VAL A 152 -16.74 11.57 -17.06
C VAL A 152 -17.22 10.71 -18.23
N HIS A 153 -16.51 10.79 -19.36
CA HIS A 153 -16.90 10.15 -20.62
C HIS A 153 -16.59 8.63 -20.65
N SER A 154 -17.15 7.90 -19.69
CA SER A 154 -17.17 6.43 -19.64
C SER A 154 -18.59 5.91 -19.81
N PHE A 155 -18.73 4.66 -20.26
CA PHE A 155 -20.02 3.98 -20.43
C PHE A 155 -19.92 2.56 -19.88
N MET A 156 -20.50 2.34 -18.71
CA MET A 156 -20.48 1.03 -18.07
C MET A 156 -21.72 0.22 -18.44
N ALA A 157 -21.51 -0.98 -18.97
CA ALA A 157 -22.60 -1.84 -19.43
C ALA A 157 -23.62 -2.15 -18.33
N HIS A 158 -23.18 -2.35 -17.09
CA HIS A 158 -24.07 -2.63 -15.96
C HIS A 158 -24.91 -1.40 -15.55
N HIS A 159 -24.35 -0.18 -15.62
CA HIS A 159 -25.10 1.06 -15.38
C HIS A 159 -26.16 1.30 -16.45
N GLN A 160 -25.83 1.06 -17.73
CA GLN A 160 -26.82 1.11 -18.81
C GLN A 160 -27.88 0.02 -18.62
N GLY A 161 -27.48 -1.18 -18.22
CA GLY A 161 -28.38 -2.29 -17.92
C GLY A 161 -29.40 -1.94 -16.83
N MET A 162 -28.95 -1.35 -15.71
CA MET A 162 -29.85 -0.91 -14.64
C MET A 162 -30.83 0.17 -15.10
N ALA A 163 -30.37 1.14 -15.90
CA ALA A 163 -31.24 2.16 -16.46
C ALA A 163 -32.31 1.56 -17.39
N LEU A 164 -31.94 0.58 -18.23
CA LEU A 164 -32.88 -0.12 -19.10
C LEU A 164 -33.89 -0.96 -18.31
N VAL A 165 -33.46 -1.66 -17.27
CA VAL A 165 -34.36 -2.43 -16.39
C VAL A 165 -35.37 -1.49 -15.71
N ALA A 166 -34.92 -0.35 -15.18
CA ALA A 166 -35.80 0.63 -14.55
C ALA A 166 -36.84 1.21 -15.54
N ALA A 167 -36.42 1.51 -16.76
CA ALA A 167 -37.33 1.96 -17.81
C ALA A 167 -38.32 0.87 -18.23
N ALA A 168 -37.83 -0.36 -18.43
CA ALA A 168 -38.66 -1.51 -18.76
C ALA A 168 -39.69 -1.80 -17.66
N ASP A 169 -39.30 -1.68 -16.40
CA ASP A 169 -40.18 -1.84 -15.26
C ASP A 169 -41.39 -0.90 -15.35
N VAL A 170 -41.16 0.40 -15.56
CA VAL A 170 -42.26 1.38 -15.70
C VAL A 170 -43.08 1.14 -16.97
N LEU A 171 -42.43 0.89 -18.11
CA LEU A 171 -43.09 0.78 -19.41
C LEU A 171 -43.86 -0.54 -19.59
N THR A 172 -43.52 -1.57 -18.80
CA THR A 172 -44.11 -2.91 -18.93
C THR A 172 -44.81 -3.38 -17.66
N ASP A 173 -45.19 -2.44 -16.79
CA ASP A 173 -45.98 -2.72 -15.58
C ASP A 173 -45.27 -3.71 -14.64
N GLY A 174 -43.98 -3.50 -14.37
CA GLY A 174 -43.23 -4.27 -13.39
C GLY A 174 -42.77 -5.66 -13.84
N ARG A 175 -42.69 -5.96 -15.15
CA ARG A 175 -42.24 -7.29 -15.63
C ARG A 175 -40.89 -7.74 -15.08
N PRO A 176 -39.84 -6.90 -15.03
CA PRO A 176 -38.55 -7.34 -14.48
C PRO A 176 -38.66 -7.89 -13.05
N ARG A 177 -39.40 -7.19 -12.17
CA ARG A 177 -39.70 -7.69 -10.83
C ARG A 177 -40.51 -8.99 -10.85
N ARG A 178 -41.55 -9.07 -11.68
CA ARG A 178 -42.38 -10.29 -11.79
C ARG A 178 -41.57 -11.50 -12.26
N TRP A 179 -40.61 -11.32 -13.17
CA TRP A 179 -39.72 -12.39 -13.62
C TRP A 179 -38.81 -12.88 -12.50
N ALA A 180 -38.19 -11.96 -11.76
CA ALA A 180 -37.33 -12.32 -10.63
C ALA A 180 -38.14 -12.98 -9.51
N MET A 181 -39.30 -12.44 -9.14
CA MET A 181 -40.16 -12.99 -8.08
C MET A 181 -40.84 -14.32 -8.44
N ALA A 182 -40.78 -14.75 -9.70
CA ALA A 182 -41.19 -16.09 -10.11
C ALA A 182 -40.17 -17.17 -9.70
N ASP A 183 -38.91 -16.78 -9.44
CA ASP A 183 -37.88 -17.70 -8.94
C ASP A 183 -38.23 -18.20 -7.51
N PRO A 184 -38.22 -19.52 -7.25
CA PRO A 184 -38.57 -20.07 -5.95
C PRO A 184 -37.71 -19.55 -4.79
N VAL A 185 -36.43 -19.25 -5.01
CA VAL A 185 -35.49 -18.76 -3.99
C VAL A 185 -35.85 -17.35 -3.58
N LEU A 186 -36.10 -16.47 -4.55
CA LEU A 186 -36.52 -15.10 -4.28
C LEU A 186 -37.91 -15.08 -3.64
N ARG A 187 -38.85 -15.87 -4.16
CA ARG A 187 -40.20 -15.97 -3.61
C ARG A 187 -40.23 -16.42 -2.15
N ALA A 188 -39.30 -17.30 -1.73
CA ALA A 188 -39.17 -17.72 -0.33
C ALA A 188 -38.87 -16.56 0.62
N THR A 189 -38.21 -15.50 0.14
CA THR A 189 -37.88 -14.30 0.91
C THR A 189 -38.96 -13.21 0.86
N ALA A 190 -40.01 -13.37 0.05
CA ALA A 190 -41.02 -12.34 -0.18
C ALA A 190 -41.69 -11.83 1.11
N VAL A 191 -41.89 -12.70 2.10
CA VAL A 191 -42.49 -12.33 3.40
C VAL A 191 -41.65 -11.29 4.14
N LEU A 192 -40.32 -11.31 3.99
CA LEU A 192 -39.43 -10.33 4.61
C LEU A 192 -39.62 -8.93 4.00
N LEU A 193 -40.04 -8.84 2.74
CA LEU A 193 -40.30 -7.57 2.07
C LEU A 193 -41.55 -6.86 2.62
N HIS A 194 -42.44 -7.57 3.34
CA HIS A 194 -43.62 -6.99 3.98
C HIS A 194 -43.36 -6.37 5.36
N GLU A 195 -42.10 -6.35 5.83
CA GLU A 195 -41.76 -5.77 7.13
C GLU A 195 -42.27 -4.32 7.24
N ARG A 196 -42.93 -4.00 8.36
CA ARG A 196 -43.49 -2.67 8.60
C ARG A 196 -42.46 -1.74 9.22
N ALA A 197 -42.61 -0.46 8.93
CA ALA A 197 -41.91 0.62 9.60
C ALA A 197 -41.98 0.50 11.14
N PRO A 198 -40.84 0.65 11.87
CA PRO A 198 -40.87 0.81 13.32
C PRO A 198 -41.69 2.04 13.73
N ARG A 199 -42.35 1.97 14.90
CA ARG A 199 -43.17 3.08 15.43
C ARG A 199 -42.34 4.24 15.96
N GLU A 200 -41.19 3.94 16.55
CA GLU A 200 -40.28 4.92 17.14
C GLU A 200 -38.94 4.88 16.40
N VAL A 201 -38.53 6.04 15.90
CA VAL A 201 -37.29 6.19 15.14
C VAL A 201 -36.62 7.52 15.48
N PRO A 202 -35.28 7.53 15.57
CA PRO A 202 -34.54 8.76 15.84
C PRO A 202 -34.70 9.73 14.67
N LEU A 203 -34.68 11.03 14.97
CA LEU A 203 -34.67 12.08 13.94
C LEU A 203 -33.36 12.04 13.15
N LEU A 204 -33.46 12.25 11.84
CA LEU A 204 -32.26 12.41 11.01
C LEU A 204 -31.52 13.67 11.42
N THR A 205 -30.30 13.50 11.92
CA THR A 205 -29.39 14.59 12.27
C THR A 205 -28.39 14.81 11.14
N ASP A 206 -28.09 16.07 10.86
CA ASP A 206 -27.03 16.41 9.92
C ASP A 206 -25.68 15.89 10.44
N PRO A 207 -24.83 15.29 9.58
CA PRO A 207 -23.50 14.89 9.99
C PRO A 207 -22.70 16.14 10.40
N PRO A 208 -21.86 16.04 11.44
CA PRO A 208 -20.98 17.15 11.81
C PRO A 208 -20.13 17.55 10.60
N ARG A 209 -20.07 18.85 10.30
CA ARG A 209 -19.21 19.36 9.21
C ARG A 209 -17.77 18.96 9.53
N LEU A 210 -17.20 18.12 8.67
CA LEU A 210 -15.78 17.82 8.75
C LEU A 210 -14.99 19.12 8.55
N PRO A 211 -13.89 19.35 9.28
CA PRO A 211 -12.98 20.43 8.94
C PRO A 211 -12.58 20.23 7.48
N THR A 212 -12.72 21.28 6.65
CA THR A 212 -12.24 21.26 5.27
C THR A 212 -10.80 20.76 5.30
N PRO A 213 -10.42 19.72 4.54
CA PRO A 213 -9.02 19.33 4.46
C PRO A 213 -8.25 20.59 4.10
N ARG A 214 -7.35 21.02 4.99
CA ARG A 214 -6.43 22.13 4.70
C ARG A 214 -5.86 21.81 3.33
N ARG A 215 -5.97 22.74 2.37
CA ARG A 215 -5.27 22.67 1.08
C ARG A 215 -3.95 21.99 1.37
N THR A 216 -3.71 20.81 0.79
CA THR A 216 -2.37 20.24 0.76
C THR A 216 -1.51 21.39 0.26
N ARG A 217 -0.72 22.00 1.17
CA ARG A 217 0.31 22.96 0.77
C ARG A 217 1.01 22.25 -0.37
N GLY A 218 1.04 22.88 -1.56
CA GLY A 218 1.50 22.24 -2.78
C GLY A 218 2.69 21.37 -2.45
N ALA A 219 2.60 20.07 -2.77
CA ALA A 219 3.53 19.06 -2.30
C ALA A 219 4.93 19.65 -2.35
N ARG A 220 5.56 19.81 -1.18
CA ARG A 220 6.96 20.26 -1.17
C ARG A 220 7.71 19.18 -1.93
N LEU A 221 8.09 19.48 -3.18
CA LEU A 221 8.81 18.59 -4.07
C LEU A 221 10.16 18.14 -3.46
N VAL A 222 10.63 18.90 -2.46
CA VAL A 222 11.81 18.61 -1.66
C VAL A 222 11.52 18.92 -0.18
N ALA A 223 11.76 17.94 0.70
CA ALA A 223 11.83 18.16 2.14
C ALA A 223 13.30 18.09 2.58
N GLU A 224 13.81 19.18 3.15
CA GLU A 224 15.13 19.21 3.79
C GLU A 224 14.97 19.06 5.30
N ILE A 225 15.71 18.12 5.88
CA ILE A 225 15.49 17.61 7.22
C ILE A 225 16.84 17.50 7.92
N ASP A 226 16.87 17.92 9.19
CA ASP A 226 17.95 17.57 10.11
C ASP A 226 17.56 16.26 10.81
N PRO A 227 18.14 15.11 10.40
CA PRO A 227 17.71 13.80 10.88
C PRO A 227 18.04 13.53 12.35
N LEU A 228 18.91 14.33 12.98
CA LEU A 228 19.20 14.19 14.41
C LEU A 228 18.18 14.90 15.30
N HIS A 229 17.39 15.83 14.73
CA HIS A 229 16.42 16.65 15.46
C HIS A 229 14.99 16.52 14.90
N ASP A 230 14.75 15.53 14.04
CA ASP A 230 13.44 15.26 13.44
C ASP A 230 12.51 14.59 14.46
N ALA A 231 11.44 15.29 14.86
CA ALA A 231 10.52 14.79 15.89
C ALA A 231 9.65 13.61 15.41
N LEU A 232 9.45 13.50 14.09
CA LEU A 232 8.74 12.41 13.44
C LEU A 232 9.60 11.95 12.28
N GLU A 233 10.16 10.74 12.35
CA GLU A 233 11.06 10.21 11.33
C GLU A 233 10.40 10.25 9.94
N ALA A 234 10.70 11.31 9.18
CA ALA A 234 10.14 11.45 7.85
C ALA A 234 10.54 10.24 7.01
N SER A 235 9.60 9.75 6.22
CA SER A 235 9.78 8.54 5.42
C SER A 235 9.46 8.84 3.97
N GLN A 236 10.26 8.28 3.07
CA GLN A 236 10.09 8.36 1.64
C GLN A 236 10.05 6.95 1.06
N LEU A 237 9.05 6.69 0.21
CA LEU A 237 8.94 5.49 -0.59
C LEU A 237 9.38 5.81 -2.02
N LEU A 238 10.43 5.14 -2.48
CA LEU A 238 10.85 5.13 -3.89
C LEU A 238 10.42 3.79 -4.50
N GLY A 239 9.97 3.76 -5.75
CA GLY A 239 9.58 2.49 -6.37
C GLY A 239 9.22 2.59 -7.84
N ASN A 240 9.21 1.44 -8.51
CA ASN A 240 8.86 1.29 -9.92
C ASN A 240 7.64 0.35 -10.12
N GLY A 241 6.92 0.04 -9.04
CA GLY A 241 5.78 -0.87 -9.02
C GLY A 241 6.13 -2.26 -8.50
N ARG A 242 7.27 -2.84 -8.91
CA ARG A 242 7.72 -4.17 -8.44
C ARG A 242 8.81 -4.05 -7.39
N HIS A 243 9.81 -3.19 -7.61
CA HIS A 243 10.83 -2.85 -6.63
C HIS A 243 10.44 -1.58 -5.85
N ALA A 244 10.64 -1.60 -4.53
CA ALA A 244 10.33 -0.48 -3.66
C ALA A 244 11.32 -0.37 -2.49
N VAL A 245 11.67 0.87 -2.15
CA VAL A 245 12.61 1.20 -1.07
C VAL A 245 11.93 2.21 -0.16
N LEU A 246 11.71 1.80 1.09
CA LEU A 246 11.31 2.71 2.15
C LEU A 246 12.58 3.24 2.82
N LEU A 247 12.75 4.55 2.85
CA LEU A 247 13.89 5.24 3.47
C LEU A 247 13.41 6.31 4.44
N ARG A 248 14.01 6.34 5.62
CA ARG A 248 13.76 7.34 6.65
C ARG A 248 14.80 8.45 6.60
N SER A 249 14.51 9.61 7.19
CA SER A 249 15.40 10.78 7.19
C SER A 249 16.79 10.46 7.75
N HIS A 250 16.87 9.55 8.71
CA HIS A 250 18.14 9.13 9.32
C HIS A 250 18.90 8.03 8.57
N GLY A 251 18.35 7.51 7.46
CA GLY A 251 18.96 6.50 6.59
C GLY A 251 18.45 5.07 6.80
N GLY A 252 17.70 4.78 7.86
CA GLY A 252 17.10 3.47 8.08
C GLY A 252 15.94 3.18 7.13
N GLY A 253 15.53 1.92 7.06
CA GLY A 253 14.47 1.46 6.17
C GLY A 253 14.70 0.07 5.61
N HIS A 254 14.04 -0.26 4.51
CA HIS A 254 14.13 -1.58 3.90
C HIS A 254 13.74 -1.56 2.42
N SER A 255 14.18 -2.60 1.71
CA SER A 255 13.92 -2.80 0.28
C SER A 255 13.03 -4.01 0.05
N GLN A 256 12.16 -3.92 -0.97
CA GLN A 256 11.15 -4.91 -1.30
C GLN A 256 11.12 -5.14 -2.80
N TRP A 257 10.85 -6.38 -3.22
CA TRP A 257 10.65 -6.75 -4.62
C TRP A 257 9.45 -7.70 -4.73
N ASP A 258 8.43 -7.32 -5.48
CA ASP A 258 7.25 -8.13 -5.80
C ASP A 258 6.57 -8.71 -4.52
N GLY A 259 6.48 -7.89 -3.48
CA GLY A 259 5.93 -8.27 -2.17
C GLY A 259 6.88 -9.07 -1.26
N LEU A 260 8.08 -9.44 -1.73
CA LEU A 260 9.14 -10.04 -0.94
C LEU A 260 10.05 -8.97 -0.33
N GLY A 261 10.46 -9.15 0.92
CA GLY A 261 11.48 -8.31 1.54
C GLY A 261 12.85 -8.74 1.02
N LEU A 262 13.60 -7.81 0.42
CA LEU A 262 14.99 -8.03 0.04
C LEU A 262 15.90 -7.94 1.26
N SER A 263 15.67 -6.92 2.08
CA SER A 263 16.34 -6.73 3.35
C SER A 263 15.38 -6.91 4.53
N ARG A 264 15.95 -7.13 5.71
CA ARG A 264 15.19 -7.20 6.94
C ARG A 264 14.46 -5.89 7.18
N ALA A 265 13.17 -6.01 7.52
CA ALA A 265 12.30 -4.91 7.89
C ALA A 265 11.75 -5.22 9.28
N GLN A 266 11.83 -4.25 10.18
CA GLN A 266 11.16 -4.32 11.47
C GLN A 266 10.77 -2.89 11.87
N ASP A 267 9.48 -2.70 12.16
CA ASP A 267 8.94 -1.40 12.58
C ASP A 267 9.19 -1.16 14.07
N ASP A 268 10.47 -0.97 14.42
CA ASP A 268 10.93 -0.48 15.73
C ASP A 268 11.54 0.91 15.54
N LEU A 269 10.69 1.93 15.41
CA LEU A 269 11.09 3.33 15.15
C LEU A 269 12.12 3.85 16.17
N PRO A 270 11.96 3.65 17.50
CA PRO A 270 12.95 4.12 18.47
C PRO A 270 14.36 3.54 18.27
N ARG A 271 14.47 2.28 17.80
CA ARG A 271 15.77 1.66 17.52
C ARG A 271 16.29 2.01 16.13
N SER A 272 15.44 1.90 15.12
CA SER A 272 15.73 2.21 13.71
C SER A 272 17.09 1.70 13.23
N ASP A 273 17.44 0.46 13.59
CA ASP A 273 18.74 -0.16 13.34
C ASP A 273 18.76 -1.06 12.09
N GLN A 274 17.65 -1.12 11.36
CA GLN A 274 17.50 -1.83 10.09
C GLN A 274 17.63 -0.86 8.92
N GLY A 275 18.40 -1.25 7.91
CA GLY A 275 18.70 -0.41 6.77
C GLY A 275 19.80 -0.99 5.89
N HIS A 276 20.07 -0.25 4.82
CA HIS A 276 21.25 -0.41 3.98
C HIS A 276 22.21 0.71 4.32
N TRP A 277 23.23 0.36 5.08
CA TRP A 277 24.12 1.30 5.72
C TRP A 277 25.40 1.44 4.91
N PHE A 278 25.88 2.68 4.77
CA PHE A 278 27.25 2.95 4.38
C PHE A 278 28.02 3.43 5.60
N TYR A 279 29.11 2.74 5.91
CA TYR A 279 30.02 3.12 6.98
C TYR A 279 31.33 3.62 6.40
N LEU A 280 31.91 4.60 7.09
CA LEU A 280 33.21 5.18 6.80
C LEU A 280 34.12 5.03 8.01
N GLN A 281 35.35 4.59 7.76
CA GLN A 281 36.43 4.65 8.74
C GLN A 281 37.58 5.48 8.16
N ARG A 282 38.10 6.40 8.95
CA ARG A 282 39.11 7.39 8.51
C ARG A 282 40.54 7.03 8.92
N ARG A 283 40.69 6.03 9.81
CA ARG A 283 41.97 5.56 10.36
C ARG A 283 41.86 4.08 10.66
N VAL A 284 42.91 3.31 10.36
CA VAL A 284 43.01 1.89 10.73
C VAL A 284 42.71 1.72 12.23
N GLY A 285 41.79 0.83 12.57
CA GLY A 285 41.38 0.55 13.95
C GLY A 285 40.54 1.65 14.62
N GLY A 286 40.17 2.71 13.91
CA GLY A 286 39.25 3.74 14.41
C GLY A 286 37.78 3.27 14.47
N PRO A 287 36.86 4.05 15.07
CA PRO A 287 35.45 3.72 15.01
C PRO A 287 34.90 3.88 13.57
N TRP A 288 33.95 3.04 13.21
CA TRP A 288 33.14 3.21 12.00
C TRP A 288 32.04 4.25 12.27
N ALA A 289 31.89 5.23 11.37
CA ALA A 289 30.81 6.20 11.39
C ALA A 289 29.87 5.95 10.21
N SER A 290 28.56 6.07 10.39
CA SER A 290 27.62 5.96 9.28
C SER A 290 27.62 7.22 8.43
N LEU A 291 27.48 7.08 7.10
CA LEU A 291 27.28 8.21 6.17
C LEU A 291 25.84 8.76 6.21
N SER A 292 25.01 8.18 7.06
CA SER A 292 23.69 8.63 7.47
C SER A 292 23.65 8.83 8.99
N ALA A 293 22.62 9.49 9.51
CA ALA A 293 22.52 9.80 10.95
C ALA A 293 22.36 8.56 11.85
N ARG A 294 21.97 7.43 11.27
CA ARG A 294 21.95 6.10 11.92
C ARG A 294 22.78 5.12 11.09
N PRO A 295 23.22 4.01 11.69
CA PRO A 295 23.08 3.65 13.11
C PRO A 295 24.24 4.17 13.99
N ALA A 296 25.33 4.67 13.39
CA ALA A 296 26.56 5.04 14.07
C ALA A 296 26.91 6.54 13.83
N PRO A 297 26.10 7.50 14.35
CA PRO A 297 26.39 8.90 14.14
C PRO A 297 27.69 9.31 14.83
N ASP A 298 28.58 9.94 14.09
CA ASP A 298 29.73 10.68 14.62
C ASP A 298 29.30 12.09 15.07
N PRO A 299 29.52 12.48 16.34
CA PRO A 299 29.25 13.82 16.84
C PRO A 299 30.02 14.94 16.11
N ALA A 300 31.13 14.61 15.45
CA ALA A 300 31.93 15.56 14.66
C ALA A 300 31.35 15.82 13.26
N ALA A 301 30.33 15.05 12.83
CA ALA A 301 29.69 15.20 11.54
C ALA A 301 28.35 15.94 11.64
N ARG A 302 28.06 16.76 10.64
CA ARG A 302 26.74 17.35 10.43
C ARG A 302 25.95 16.49 9.45
N TYR A 303 24.78 16.02 9.87
CA TYR A 303 23.91 15.21 9.01
C TYR A 303 22.80 16.04 8.37
N THR A 304 22.43 15.68 7.15
CA THR A 304 21.29 16.26 6.43
C THR A 304 20.57 15.19 5.63
N ALA A 305 19.25 15.34 5.48
CA ALA A 305 18.47 14.52 4.57
C ALA A 305 17.63 15.41 3.64
N ARG A 306 17.66 15.10 2.34
CA ARG A 306 16.82 15.75 1.33
C ARG A 306 15.99 14.67 0.66
N MET A 307 14.69 14.72 0.92
CA MET A 307 13.72 13.80 0.34
C MET A 307 13.08 14.46 -0.89
N GLN A 308 13.26 13.88 -2.06
CA GLN A 308 12.77 14.41 -3.35
C GLN A 308 11.93 13.36 -4.06
N ALA A 309 11.00 13.75 -4.93
CA ALA A 309 10.08 12.81 -5.57
C ALA A 309 10.75 11.61 -6.26
N ASP A 310 11.95 11.79 -6.81
CA ASP A 310 12.70 10.79 -7.57
C ASP A 310 13.90 10.18 -6.83
N ARG A 311 14.31 10.74 -5.69
CA ARG A 311 15.52 10.31 -4.97
C ARG A 311 15.55 10.76 -3.50
N VAL A 312 16.38 10.09 -2.71
CA VAL A 312 16.75 10.55 -1.36
C VAL A 312 18.24 10.87 -1.34
N VAL A 313 18.62 12.04 -0.80
CA VAL A 313 20.03 12.42 -0.59
C VAL A 313 20.30 12.52 0.90
N LEU A 314 21.20 11.68 1.40
CA LEU A 314 21.70 11.70 2.78
C LEU A 314 23.10 12.33 2.77
N GLY A 315 23.36 13.27 3.67
CA GLY A 315 24.65 13.96 3.78
C GLY A 315 25.28 13.77 5.15
N ALA A 316 26.60 13.64 5.16
CA ALA A 316 27.44 13.64 6.36
C ALA A 316 28.68 14.51 6.09
N ASP A 317 28.75 15.65 6.77
CA ASP A 317 29.77 16.67 6.57
C ASP A 317 30.66 16.78 7.82
N TRP A 318 31.93 16.39 7.68
CA TRP A 318 33.01 16.70 8.63
C TRP A 318 33.73 17.99 8.19
N PRO A 319 34.57 18.61 9.04
CA PRO A 319 35.32 19.81 8.68
C PRO A 319 36.18 19.69 7.41
N ASP A 320 36.71 18.50 7.16
CA ASP A 320 37.70 18.21 6.12
C ASP A 320 37.23 17.13 5.12
N LEU A 321 35.99 16.66 5.22
CA LEU A 321 35.42 15.65 4.35
C LEU A 321 33.90 15.83 4.22
N ARG A 322 33.41 15.94 3.00
CA ARG A 322 31.97 15.95 2.69
C ARG A 322 31.57 14.64 2.03
N CYS A 323 30.54 13.98 2.58
CA CYS A 323 30.00 12.75 2.02
C CYS A 323 28.52 12.92 1.65
N ARG A 324 28.13 12.35 0.52
CA ARG A 324 26.72 12.25 0.11
C ARG A 324 26.39 10.83 -0.32
N THR A 325 25.26 10.31 0.15
CA THR A 325 24.67 9.07 -0.33
C THR A 325 23.36 9.41 -1.04
N THR A 326 23.28 9.19 -2.34
CA THR A 326 22.04 9.40 -3.10
C THR A 326 21.43 8.05 -3.46
N VAL A 327 20.13 7.90 -3.21
CA VAL A 327 19.39 6.65 -3.44
C VAL A 327 18.30 6.86 -4.48
N TRP A 328 18.25 5.95 -5.45
CA TRP A 328 17.23 5.87 -6.50
C TRP A 328 16.67 4.46 -6.62
N VAL A 329 15.50 4.36 -7.24
CA VAL A 329 14.97 3.11 -7.81
C VAL A 329 14.86 3.31 -9.32
N SER A 330 15.38 2.35 -10.10
CA SER A 330 15.29 2.44 -11.56
C SER A 330 13.82 2.32 -11.98
N PRO A 331 13.33 3.20 -12.88
CA PRO A 331 11.97 3.09 -13.40
C PRO A 331 11.80 1.90 -14.37
N GLU A 332 12.89 1.38 -14.93
CA GLU A 332 12.87 0.34 -15.96
C GLU A 332 13.27 -1.04 -15.41
N ASP A 333 14.23 -1.07 -14.48
CA ASP A 333 14.78 -2.28 -13.90
C ASP A 333 14.42 -2.40 -12.41
N ASP A 334 14.24 -3.63 -11.94
CA ASP A 334 13.98 -3.92 -10.54
C ASP A 334 15.26 -3.82 -9.68
N CYS A 335 15.85 -2.64 -9.64
CA CYS A 335 17.06 -2.34 -8.89
C CYS A 335 16.96 -1.02 -8.12
N GLU A 336 17.67 -0.96 -7.00
CA GLU A 336 18.04 0.31 -6.36
C GLU A 336 19.49 0.65 -6.66
N LEU A 337 19.73 1.94 -6.85
CA LEU A 337 21.06 2.49 -7.04
C LEU A 337 21.38 3.38 -5.84
N ARG A 338 22.56 3.18 -5.26
CA ARG A 338 23.09 4.00 -4.17
C ARG A 338 24.45 4.55 -4.55
N GLU A 339 24.51 5.83 -4.85
CA GLU A 339 25.77 6.52 -5.16
C GLU A 339 26.34 7.12 -3.88
N VAL A 340 27.62 6.87 -3.61
CA VAL A 340 28.36 7.50 -2.52
C VAL A 340 29.40 8.44 -3.10
N THR A 341 29.20 9.75 -2.93
CA THR A 341 30.18 10.78 -3.31
C THR A 341 31.00 11.17 -2.08
N LEU A 342 32.33 11.08 -2.19
CA LEU A 342 33.28 11.48 -1.17
C LEU A 342 34.12 12.65 -1.69
N CYS A 343 34.11 13.77 -0.97
CA CYS A 343 34.86 14.97 -1.35
C CYS A 343 35.79 15.39 -0.20
N ASN A 344 37.09 15.16 -0.37
CA ASN A 344 38.12 15.63 0.56
C ASN A 344 38.23 17.16 0.45
N THR A 345 37.78 17.87 1.48
CA THR A 345 37.85 19.34 1.56
C THR A 345 39.05 19.80 2.40
N GLY A 346 39.86 18.87 2.89
CA GLY A 346 41.06 19.14 3.67
C GLY A 346 42.30 19.43 2.81
N ALA A 347 43.39 19.81 3.48
CA ALA A 347 44.66 20.16 2.84
C ALA A 347 45.56 18.94 2.52
N HIS A 348 45.21 17.74 2.98
CA HIS A 348 46.05 16.55 2.85
C HIS A 348 45.27 15.39 2.21
N PRO A 349 45.93 14.51 1.44
CA PRO A 349 45.34 13.26 0.98
C PRO A 349 44.85 12.41 2.17
N GLN A 350 43.68 11.79 2.03
CA GLN A 350 43.08 10.94 3.06
C GLN A 350 42.89 9.53 2.51
N THR A 351 43.23 8.52 3.32
CA THR A 351 42.88 7.11 3.06
C THR A 351 41.63 6.78 3.86
N LEU A 352 40.63 6.22 3.18
CA LEU A 352 39.31 5.96 3.73
C LEU A 352 38.93 4.50 3.48
N TRP A 353 38.25 3.89 4.44
CA TRP A 353 37.60 2.59 4.26
C TRP A 353 36.09 2.82 4.22
N LEU A 354 35.44 2.21 3.24
CA LEU A 354 34.00 2.26 3.04
C LEU A 354 33.44 0.85 3.15
N ALA A 355 32.36 0.68 3.90
CA ALA A 355 31.62 -0.58 3.95
C ALA A 355 30.15 -0.33 3.59
N SER A 356 29.60 -1.14 2.68
CA SER A 356 28.16 -1.22 2.43
C SER A 356 27.61 -2.45 3.15
N CYS A 357 26.57 -2.29 3.95
CA CYS A 357 26.05 -3.35 4.80
C CYS A 357 24.52 -3.37 4.79
N ALA A 358 23.93 -4.54 4.55
CA ALA A 358 22.49 -4.77 4.67
C ALA A 358 22.24 -6.19 5.21
N GLU A 359 21.20 -6.35 6.04
CA GLU A 359 20.73 -7.68 6.46
C GLU A 359 19.76 -8.22 5.38
N ILE A 360 20.21 -9.20 4.58
CA ILE A 360 19.44 -9.76 3.46
C ILE A 360 18.53 -10.91 3.92
N THR A 361 17.28 -10.91 3.45
CA THR A 361 16.27 -11.93 3.82
C THR A 361 15.70 -12.68 2.62
N LEU A 362 15.39 -12.00 1.51
CA LEU A 362 14.79 -12.56 0.28
C LEU A 362 13.50 -13.34 0.55
N ALA A 363 12.65 -12.88 1.47
CA ALA A 363 11.46 -13.60 1.93
C ALA A 363 10.29 -12.65 2.22
N PRO A 364 9.03 -13.13 2.24
CA PRO A 364 7.91 -12.30 2.69
C PRO A 364 8.18 -11.73 4.09
N LEU A 365 7.93 -10.42 4.31
CA LEU A 365 8.33 -9.72 5.53
C LEU A 365 7.83 -10.43 6.80
N ARG A 366 6.54 -10.78 6.84
CA ARG A 366 5.93 -11.49 7.98
C ARG A 366 6.59 -12.84 8.29
N ALA A 367 7.03 -13.55 7.25
CA ALA A 367 7.72 -14.84 7.42
C ALA A 367 9.14 -14.64 7.97
N ALA A 368 9.83 -13.58 7.55
CA ALA A 368 11.14 -13.22 8.07
C ALA A 368 11.06 -12.76 9.54
N GLU A 369 10.03 -12.02 9.92
CA GLU A 369 9.80 -11.57 11.30
C GLU A 369 9.46 -12.72 12.26
N ALA A 370 8.66 -13.70 11.83
CA ALA A 370 8.21 -14.80 12.69
C ALA A 370 9.36 -15.71 13.15
N HIS A 371 10.35 -15.98 12.29
CA HIS A 371 11.46 -16.88 12.61
C HIS A 371 12.81 -16.37 12.07
N PRO A 372 13.41 -15.32 12.66
CA PRO A 372 14.59 -14.65 12.11
C PRO A 372 15.81 -15.57 11.98
N ALA A 373 16.09 -16.38 13.02
CA ALA A 373 17.26 -17.27 13.03
C ALA A 373 17.14 -18.41 12.00
N PHE A 374 15.92 -18.89 11.75
CA PHE A 374 15.67 -19.96 10.77
C PHE A 374 15.67 -19.42 9.34
N SER A 375 15.17 -18.20 9.13
CA SER A 375 15.10 -17.60 7.79
C SER A 375 16.48 -17.38 7.14
N ASN A 376 17.50 -17.09 7.95
CA ASN A 376 18.86 -16.81 7.47
C ASN A 376 19.59 -18.07 6.94
N LEU A 377 19.21 -19.27 7.41
CA LEU A 377 19.85 -20.53 6.99
C LEU A 377 19.64 -20.86 5.50
N PHE A 378 18.66 -20.22 4.85
CA PHE A 378 18.29 -20.51 3.47
C PHE A 378 18.90 -19.54 2.46
N VAL A 379 19.66 -18.54 2.91
CA VAL A 379 20.33 -17.59 2.01
C VAL A 379 21.78 -18.01 1.83
N GLN A 380 22.16 -18.26 0.58
CA GLN A 380 23.52 -18.56 0.17
C GLN A 380 24.13 -17.33 -0.50
N ALA A 381 25.40 -17.08 -0.23
CA ALA A 381 26.14 -15.96 -0.79
C ALA A 381 27.38 -16.46 -1.54
N HIS A 382 27.65 -15.87 -2.70
CA HIS A 382 28.80 -16.20 -3.53
C HIS A 382 29.47 -14.92 -4.05
N TRP A 383 30.73 -14.71 -3.67
CA TRP A 383 31.51 -13.55 -4.10
C TRP A 383 32.21 -13.80 -5.44
N ARG A 384 32.09 -12.85 -6.37
CA ARG A 384 32.86 -12.81 -7.61
C ARG A 384 33.75 -11.58 -7.63
N GLU A 385 35.03 -11.80 -7.35
CA GLU A 385 36.04 -10.74 -7.24
C GLU A 385 36.16 -9.89 -8.52
N ARG A 386 36.17 -10.52 -9.70
CA ARG A 386 36.28 -9.82 -11.00
C ARG A 386 35.12 -8.89 -11.31
N GLU A 387 33.95 -9.18 -10.75
CA GLU A 387 32.71 -8.43 -10.97
C GLU A 387 32.44 -7.47 -9.80
N HIS A 388 33.25 -7.54 -8.74
CA HIS A 388 32.97 -6.90 -7.45
C HIS A 388 31.52 -7.11 -6.98
N ALA A 389 31.03 -8.34 -7.14
CA ALA A 389 29.62 -8.69 -6.98
C ALA A 389 29.41 -9.84 -5.98
N LEU A 390 28.50 -9.61 -5.04
CA LEU A 390 27.99 -10.61 -4.10
C LEU A 390 26.64 -11.13 -4.59
N TYR A 391 26.63 -12.37 -5.07
CA TYR A 391 25.43 -13.06 -5.52
C TYR A 391 24.75 -13.75 -4.35
N LEU A 392 23.46 -13.52 -4.21
CA LEU A 392 22.65 -14.01 -3.11
C LEU A 392 21.52 -14.85 -3.68
N ARG A 393 21.34 -16.06 -3.14
CA ARG A 393 20.27 -16.97 -3.55
C ARG A 393 19.55 -17.49 -2.32
N ARG A 394 18.23 -17.40 -2.31
CA ARG A 394 17.40 -18.12 -1.33
C ARG A 394 17.01 -19.48 -1.88
N GLN A 395 17.32 -20.53 -1.13
CA GLN A 395 16.93 -21.90 -1.47
C GLN A 395 15.42 -22.10 -1.25
N PRO A 396 14.69 -22.66 -2.25
CA PRO A 396 13.31 -23.07 -2.08
C PRO A 396 13.14 -24.05 -0.92
N ARG A 397 12.07 -23.92 -0.15
CA ARG A 397 11.71 -24.83 0.93
C ARG A 397 10.69 -25.88 0.48
N LEU A 398 9.89 -25.53 -0.50
CA LEU A 398 8.90 -26.40 -1.13
C LEU A 398 9.29 -26.67 -2.58
N PRO A 399 8.94 -27.83 -3.15
CA PRO A 399 9.21 -28.15 -4.56
C PRO A 399 8.64 -27.12 -5.55
N ASP A 400 7.56 -26.44 -5.14
CA ASP A 400 6.80 -25.51 -5.98
C ASP A 400 7.27 -24.05 -5.81
N GLU A 401 8.20 -23.78 -4.89
CA GLU A 401 8.73 -22.44 -4.62
C GLU A 401 9.86 -22.11 -5.60
N LEU A 402 9.78 -20.96 -6.27
CA LEU A 402 10.83 -20.51 -7.19
C LEU A 402 12.01 -19.92 -6.40
N PRO A 403 13.27 -20.20 -6.81
CA PRO A 403 14.44 -19.63 -6.16
C PRO A 403 14.52 -18.12 -6.42
N VAL A 404 14.67 -17.35 -5.34
CA VAL A 404 14.84 -15.89 -5.40
C VAL A 404 16.33 -15.56 -5.44
N HIS A 405 16.71 -14.66 -6.34
CA HIS A 405 18.09 -14.22 -6.53
C HIS A 405 18.18 -12.71 -6.34
N ALA A 406 19.28 -12.26 -5.74
CA ALA A 406 19.65 -10.86 -5.65
C ALA A 406 21.15 -10.72 -5.87
N VAL A 407 21.60 -9.55 -6.29
CA VAL A 407 23.02 -9.24 -6.45
C VAL A 407 23.31 -7.87 -5.85
N HIS A 408 24.36 -7.78 -5.06
CA HIS A 408 24.88 -6.52 -4.53
C HIS A 408 26.29 -6.32 -5.06
N PHE A 409 26.54 -5.23 -5.80
CA PHE A 409 27.79 -5.06 -6.53
C PHE A 409 28.17 -3.59 -6.67
N LEU A 410 29.46 -3.34 -6.88
CA LEU A 410 29.98 -2.02 -7.21
C LEU A 410 29.80 -1.77 -8.72
N ALA A 411 28.80 -0.97 -9.08
CA ALA A 411 28.47 -0.72 -10.49
C ALA A 411 29.47 0.20 -11.21
N SER A 412 29.97 1.23 -10.53
CA SER A 412 30.94 2.18 -11.05
C SER A 412 31.69 2.84 -9.90
N SER A 413 32.94 3.25 -10.15
CA SER A 413 33.74 4.05 -9.21
C SER A 413 34.65 5.02 -9.97
N ASP A 414 34.71 6.27 -9.50
CA ASP A 414 35.67 7.25 -9.98
C ASP A 414 37.05 6.92 -9.43
N GLY A 415 37.80 6.12 -10.19
CA GLY A 415 39.07 5.53 -9.79
C GLY A 415 38.93 4.08 -9.33
N ALA A 416 40.02 3.31 -9.44
CA ALA A 416 40.03 1.92 -8.99
C ALA A 416 40.13 1.87 -7.46
N PRO A 417 39.18 1.23 -6.75
CA PRO A 417 39.34 0.96 -5.32
C PRO A 417 40.61 0.15 -5.09
N VAL A 418 41.33 0.45 -4.01
CA VAL A 418 42.61 -0.22 -3.69
C VAL A 418 42.40 -1.71 -3.39
N ASP A 419 41.31 -2.05 -2.71
CA ASP A 419 40.92 -3.42 -2.38
C ASP A 419 39.40 -3.47 -2.19
N VAL A 420 38.76 -4.57 -2.59
CA VAL A 420 37.32 -4.79 -2.38
C VAL A 420 37.11 -6.19 -1.83
N GLN A 421 36.48 -6.27 -0.67
CA GLN A 421 36.22 -7.53 0.02
C GLN A 421 34.73 -7.68 0.30
N ALA A 422 34.25 -8.91 0.27
CA ALA A 422 32.89 -9.26 0.66
C ALA A 422 32.86 -9.95 2.02
N CYS A 423 31.82 -9.65 2.78
CA CYS A 423 31.46 -10.36 4.00
C CYS A 423 29.96 -10.71 3.91
N ALA A 424 29.65 -12.00 4.00
CA ALA A 424 28.26 -12.49 4.03
C ALA A 424 27.89 -13.09 5.40
N ASP A 425 28.75 -12.94 6.41
CA ASP A 425 28.50 -13.37 7.77
C ASP A 425 28.32 -12.17 8.71
N ARG A 426 27.08 -12.03 9.22
CA ARG A 426 26.72 -11.02 10.22
C ARG A 426 27.56 -11.11 11.49
N ALA A 427 27.93 -12.31 11.95
CA ALA A 427 28.76 -12.49 13.13
C ALA A 427 30.21 -12.06 12.88
N ALA A 428 30.74 -12.28 11.67
CA ALA A 428 32.06 -11.80 11.28
C ALA A 428 32.13 -10.27 11.17
N TRP A 429 31.03 -9.59 10.79
CA TRP A 429 30.95 -8.12 10.77
C TRP A 429 30.67 -7.50 12.14
N LEU A 430 29.59 -7.91 12.80
CA LEU A 430 29.18 -7.31 14.07
C LEU A 430 30.07 -7.78 15.23
N GLY A 431 30.53 -9.02 15.23
CA GLY A 431 31.27 -9.61 16.33
C GLY A 431 30.41 -9.89 17.55
N ARG A 432 30.98 -10.58 18.54
CA ARG A 432 30.29 -10.84 19.81
C ARG A 432 30.10 -9.51 20.55
N TYR A 433 28.87 -9.25 21.01
CA TYR A 433 28.44 -8.01 21.67
C TYR A 433 28.49 -6.74 20.81
N GLY A 434 28.81 -6.83 19.52
CA GLY A 434 28.70 -5.69 18.63
C GLY A 434 27.28 -5.44 18.16
N SER A 435 27.08 -4.27 17.57
CA SER A 435 25.80 -3.81 17.04
C SER A 435 26.02 -3.06 15.72
N PRO A 436 24.97 -2.77 14.93
CA PRO A 436 25.12 -1.92 13.75
C PRO A 436 25.75 -0.56 14.06
N ALA A 437 25.57 -0.02 15.26
CA ALA A 437 26.19 1.22 15.71
C ALA A 437 27.69 1.08 16.06
N ARG A 438 28.14 -0.14 16.35
CA ARG A 438 29.51 -0.45 16.77
C ARG A 438 29.88 -1.88 16.34
N PRO A 439 30.27 -2.07 15.07
CA PRO A 439 30.75 -3.37 14.61
C PRO A 439 32.11 -3.67 15.26
N LEU A 440 32.25 -4.87 15.81
CA LEU A 440 33.43 -5.35 16.54
C LEU A 440 33.96 -6.68 15.98
N GLY A 441 33.39 -7.15 14.88
CA GLY A 441 33.78 -8.40 14.26
C GLY A 441 35.10 -8.28 13.50
N GLU A 442 35.70 -9.42 13.19
CA GLU A 442 36.98 -9.48 12.48
C GLU A 442 36.92 -8.86 11.07
N ALA A 443 35.76 -8.91 10.40
CA ALA A 443 35.55 -8.28 9.10
C ALA A 443 35.47 -6.75 9.19
N ALA A 444 35.24 -6.19 10.38
CA ALA A 444 35.26 -4.75 10.61
C ALA A 444 36.67 -4.22 10.98
N ASP A 445 37.63 -5.12 11.21
CA ASP A 445 39.03 -4.79 11.49
C ASP A 445 39.81 -4.59 10.19
N THR A 446 39.95 -3.33 9.78
CA THR A 446 40.65 -2.92 8.55
C THR A 446 42.16 -3.13 8.59
N SER A 447 42.74 -3.52 9.74
CA SER A 447 44.13 -3.95 9.82
C SER A 447 44.35 -5.38 9.30
N ARG A 448 43.27 -6.15 9.13
CA ARG A 448 43.29 -7.54 8.67
C ARG A 448 42.69 -7.65 7.28
N ARG A 449 43.28 -8.50 6.43
CA ARG A 449 42.65 -8.92 5.18
C ARG A 449 41.80 -10.15 5.46
N LEU A 450 40.54 -10.16 4.99
CA LEU A 450 39.72 -11.37 5.07
C LEU A 450 40.37 -12.48 4.23
N ALA A 451 40.59 -13.66 4.82
CA ALA A 451 41.02 -14.82 4.05
C ALA A 451 39.86 -15.31 3.16
N ALA A 452 40.16 -15.64 1.90
CA ALA A 452 39.17 -16.20 0.97
C ALA A 452 38.53 -17.45 1.59
N GLY A 453 37.20 -17.41 1.80
CA GLY A 453 36.41 -18.50 2.39
C GLY A 453 36.03 -18.34 3.87
N GLN A 454 36.68 -17.48 4.66
CA GLN A 454 36.34 -17.33 6.09
C GLN A 454 35.09 -16.46 6.35
N ALA A 455 34.71 -15.59 5.40
CA ALA A 455 33.58 -14.65 5.53
C ALA A 455 32.40 -14.94 4.59
N LEU A 456 32.47 -16.02 3.81
CA LEU A 456 31.39 -16.53 2.97
C LEU A 456 30.98 -17.85 3.58
N ALA A 457 29.77 -17.96 4.12
CA ALA A 457 29.31 -19.20 4.72
C ALA A 457 29.26 -20.30 3.64
N ASP A 458 30.29 -21.16 3.60
CA ASP A 458 30.25 -22.39 2.83
C ASP A 458 29.15 -23.30 3.40
N GLY A 459 28.23 -23.71 2.53
CA GLY A 459 27.15 -24.61 2.87
C GLY A 459 27.68 -25.97 3.34
N ALA A 460 27.87 -26.12 4.65
CA ALA A 460 28.13 -27.41 5.27
C ALA A 460 26.78 -28.06 5.63
N THR A 461 26.36 -29.04 4.83
CA THR A 461 25.37 -30.03 5.21
C THR A 461 25.86 -30.80 6.45
N ALA A 462 25.33 -30.47 7.63
CA ALA A 462 25.44 -31.35 8.79
C ALA A 462 24.35 -32.43 8.68
N GLY A 463 24.72 -33.61 8.18
CA GLY A 463 23.89 -34.81 8.30
C GLY A 463 23.71 -35.20 9.78
N PRO A 464 22.65 -35.93 10.14
CA PRO A 464 22.38 -36.29 11.52
C PRO A 464 23.47 -37.26 11.98
N THR A 465 24.22 -36.89 13.01
CA THR A 465 25.02 -37.86 13.76
C THR A 465 24.05 -38.86 14.40
N GLY A 466 23.91 -40.00 13.74
CA GLY A 466 23.25 -41.18 14.30
C GLY A 466 24.00 -41.62 15.54
N ASN A 467 23.38 -41.44 16.70
CA ASN A 467 23.82 -42.06 17.94
C ASN A 467 23.42 -43.55 17.84
N THR A 468 24.31 -44.39 17.31
CA THR A 468 24.20 -45.84 17.46
C THR A 468 24.94 -46.26 18.71
N ALA A 469 24.19 -46.94 19.57
CA ALA A 469 24.58 -47.43 20.86
C ALA A 469 25.77 -48.39 20.79
N GLY A 470 26.74 -48.19 21.68
CA GLY A 470 27.65 -49.22 22.14
C GLY A 470 27.52 -49.32 23.65
N ASN A 471 26.58 -50.13 24.14
CA ASN A 471 26.74 -50.71 25.47
C ASN A 471 26.17 -52.13 25.49
N THR A 472 27.13 -53.04 25.60
CA THR A 472 27.05 -54.46 25.90
C THR A 472 26.04 -54.79 27.01
N VAL A 473 25.09 -55.68 26.72
CA VAL A 473 24.39 -56.47 27.74
C VAL A 473 24.82 -57.92 27.55
N GLY A 474 25.62 -58.41 28.50
CA GLY A 474 25.77 -59.84 28.71
C GLY A 474 24.63 -60.32 29.59
N SER A 475 23.80 -61.22 29.07
CA SER A 475 23.14 -62.22 29.89
C SER A 475 22.85 -63.46 29.05
N THR A 476 23.23 -64.58 29.64
CA THR A 476 23.24 -65.92 29.09
C THR A 476 21.87 -66.59 29.11
N SER A 477 21.74 -67.58 28.22
CA SER A 477 20.97 -68.82 28.33
C SER A 477 19.49 -68.83 27.93
N GLY A 478 19.13 -69.81 27.10
CA GLY A 478 17.77 -70.37 27.06
C GLY A 478 17.21 -70.74 25.68
N SER A 479 17.70 -71.85 25.11
CA SER A 479 16.98 -72.88 24.32
C SER A 479 15.79 -72.51 23.38
N THR A 480 16.03 -72.65 22.06
CA THR A 480 15.38 -73.52 21.03
C THR A 480 13.84 -73.76 20.97
N PRO A 481 13.26 -74.20 19.82
CA PRO A 481 12.21 -73.46 19.09
C PRO A 481 10.92 -74.28 18.85
N ALA A 482 9.91 -73.68 18.18
CA ALA A 482 9.15 -74.26 17.05
C ALA A 482 7.73 -73.67 16.86
N SER A 483 7.43 -73.35 15.60
CA SER A 483 6.15 -73.42 14.86
C SER A 483 4.80 -73.24 15.59
N ALA A 484 4.01 -72.26 15.15
CA ALA A 484 2.85 -72.44 14.26
C ALA A 484 2.44 -71.08 13.67
#